data_AF-A0A5T0KAI4-F1
#
_entry.id   AF-A0A5T0KAI4-F1
#
_cell.length_a   1.000
_cell.length_b   1.000
_cell.length_c   1.000
_cell.angle_alpha   90.00
_cell.angle_beta   90.00
_cell.angle_gamma   90.00
#
_symmetry.space_group_name_H-M   'P 1'
#
loop_
_entity.id
_entity.type
_entity.pdbx_description
1 polymer ?
#
loop_
_entity_poly.entity_id
_entity_poly.type
_entity_poly.pdbx_seq_one_letter_code
_entity_poly.pdbx_strand_id
1 'polypeptide(L)'
;MKKLLIIPIIIFLCFIAQIFYMGHINESFFYNLTQTQNPYYEIKNINFHKGFLNSKADFTIEDKYNLGLISKLDFKFNNNYFSKFIAQGKLSNPFKLLDDKLQNKELAWFKIQSIQNDLNVSIQFQDINLSNEGGNALWENVLTEILLDKEDLKIKAIYSKIGQV
;
A
#
# COMPACT_ATOMS: atom_id res chain seq x y z
N MET A 1 -20.47 36.35 -22.75
CA MET A 1 -20.11 36.16 -21.33
C MET A 1 -20.77 34.94 -20.67
N LYS A 2 -22.09 34.69 -20.83
CA LYS A 2 -22.75 33.50 -20.21
C LYS A 2 -22.17 32.13 -20.61
N LYS A 3 -21.75 31.94 -21.87
CA LYS A 3 -21.11 30.69 -22.34
C LYS A 3 -19.74 30.41 -21.71
N LEU A 4 -19.01 31.46 -21.30
CA LEU A 4 -17.69 31.33 -20.66
C LEU A 4 -17.80 30.88 -19.19
N LEU A 5 -18.91 31.19 -18.50
CA LEU A 5 -19.18 30.71 -17.14
C LEU A 5 -19.57 29.23 -17.07
N ILE A 6 -20.03 28.64 -18.17
CA ILE A 6 -20.41 27.21 -18.24
C ILE A 6 -19.16 26.30 -18.26
N ILE A 7 -18.07 26.75 -18.89
CA ILE A 7 -16.82 25.99 -19.00
C ILE A 7 -16.26 25.57 -17.63
N PRO A 8 -16.05 26.46 -16.64
CA PRO A 8 -15.53 26.06 -15.33
C PRO A 8 -16.49 25.12 -14.57
N ILE A 9 -17.81 25.25 -14.77
CA ILE A 9 -18.80 24.35 -14.16
C ILE A 9 -18.65 22.94 -14.73
N ILE A 10 -18.51 22.79 -16.06
CA ILE A 10 -18.29 21.50 -16.70
C ILE A 10 -16.98 20.87 -16.21
N ILE A 11 -15.88 21.64 -16.16
CA ILE A 11 -14.59 21.16 -15.66
C ILE A 11 -14.71 20.65 -14.21
N PHE A 12 -15.41 21.40 -13.36
CA PHE A 12 -15.66 21.00 -11.97
C PHE A 12 -16.49 19.72 -11.86
N LEU A 13 -17.54 19.57 -12.69
CA LEU A 13 -18.34 18.34 -12.74
C LEU A 13 -17.53 17.14 -13.24
N CYS A 14 -16.69 17.33 -14.27
CA CYS A 14 -15.78 16.29 -14.76
C CYS A 14 -14.79 15.87 -13.68
N PHE A 15 -14.24 16.81 -12.91
CA PHE A 15 -13.36 16.52 -11.78
C PHE A 15 -14.07 15.68 -10.70
N ILE A 16 -15.30 16.05 -10.33
CA ILE A 16 -16.09 15.27 -9.36
C ILE A 16 -16.39 13.86 -9.90
N ALA A 17 -16.81 13.74 -11.16
CA ALA A 17 -17.10 12.45 -11.78
C ALA A 17 -15.86 11.55 -11.81
N GLN A 18 -14.70 12.11 -12.14
CA GLN A 18 -13.41 11.41 -12.12
C GLN A 18 -13.08 10.87 -10.71
N ILE A 19 -13.37 11.63 -9.65
CA ILE A 19 -13.16 11.19 -8.27
C ILE A 19 -14.01 9.98 -7.94
N PHE A 20 -15.31 10.01 -8.28
CA PHE A 20 -16.20 8.88 -8.06
C PHE A 20 -15.78 7.65 -8.86
N TYR A 21 -15.38 7.84 -10.12
CA TYR A 21 -14.87 6.78 -10.97
C TYR A 21 -13.63 6.10 -10.34
N MET A 22 -12.64 6.88 -9.92
CA MET A 22 -11.45 6.32 -9.26
C MET A 22 -11.77 5.63 -7.94
N GLY A 23 -12.73 6.17 -7.16
CA GLY A 23 -13.20 5.52 -5.94
C GLY A 23 -13.78 4.13 -6.20
N HIS A 24 -14.50 3.93 -7.31
CA HIS A 24 -14.99 2.63 -7.73
C HIS A 24 -13.89 1.71 -8.24
N ILE A 25 -12.93 2.22 -9.01
CA ILE A 25 -11.76 1.45 -9.47
C ILE A 25 -10.93 0.94 -8.28
N ASN A 26 -10.67 1.80 -7.29
CA ASN A 26 -9.92 1.44 -6.08
C ASN A 26 -10.63 0.33 -5.27
N GLU A 27 -11.95 0.41 -5.14
CA GLU A 27 -12.78 -0.60 -4.50
C GLU A 27 -12.70 -1.96 -5.22
N SER A 28 -12.88 -1.95 -6.55
CA SER A 28 -12.80 -3.16 -7.37
C SER A 28 -11.41 -3.80 -7.30
N PHE A 29 -10.35 -2.99 -7.42
CA PHE A 29 -8.98 -3.45 -7.28
C PHE A 29 -8.74 -4.10 -5.91
N PHE A 30 -9.20 -3.45 -4.83
CA PHE A 30 -9.04 -3.98 -3.48
C PHE A 30 -9.74 -5.32 -3.29
N TYR A 31 -11.00 -5.45 -3.73
CA TYR A 31 -11.70 -6.72 -3.62
C TYR A 31 -11.04 -7.83 -4.45
N ASN A 32 -10.59 -7.53 -5.67
CA ASN A 32 -9.86 -8.49 -6.49
C ASN A 32 -8.57 -8.97 -5.81
N LEU A 33 -7.82 -8.05 -5.19
CA LEU A 33 -6.63 -8.40 -4.40
C LEU A 33 -6.97 -9.38 -3.27
N THR A 34 -8.03 -9.10 -2.51
CA THR A 34 -8.42 -9.90 -1.33
C THR A 34 -9.05 -11.26 -1.65
N GLN A 35 -9.54 -11.45 -2.87
CA GLN A 35 -10.13 -12.72 -3.32
C GLN A 35 -9.09 -13.75 -3.81
N THR A 36 -7.82 -13.36 -3.84
CA THR A 36 -6.73 -14.24 -4.31
C THR A 36 -6.60 -15.47 -3.39
N GLN A 37 -6.82 -16.66 -3.93
CA GLN A 37 -6.59 -17.91 -3.21
C GLN A 37 -5.08 -18.20 -3.14
N ASN A 38 -4.60 -18.49 -1.94
CA ASN A 38 -3.22 -18.89 -1.72
C ASN A 38 -3.16 -20.11 -0.78
N PRO A 39 -2.30 -21.11 -1.05
CA PRO A 39 -2.18 -22.28 -0.17
C PRO A 39 -1.53 -21.98 1.18
N TYR A 40 -0.76 -20.90 1.30
CA TYR A 40 0.06 -20.62 2.49
C TYR A 40 -0.60 -19.69 3.50
N TYR A 41 -1.54 -18.84 3.06
CA TYR A 41 -2.20 -17.87 3.91
C TYR A 41 -3.69 -17.71 3.57
N GLU A 42 -4.42 -17.11 4.50
CA GLU A 42 -5.82 -16.71 4.37
C GLU A 42 -5.95 -15.19 4.58
N ILE A 43 -6.85 -14.56 3.82
CA ILE A 43 -7.19 -13.15 3.99
C ILE A 43 -8.52 -13.06 4.74
N LYS A 44 -8.53 -12.32 5.85
CA LYS A 44 -9.69 -12.12 6.73
C LYS A 44 -9.92 -10.64 7.04
N ASN A 45 -11.06 -10.35 7.68
CA ASN A 45 -11.42 -9.01 8.16
C ASN A 45 -11.32 -7.93 7.06
N ILE A 46 -11.84 -8.25 5.87
CA ILE A 46 -11.75 -7.39 4.70
C ILE A 46 -12.71 -6.21 4.86
N ASN A 47 -12.17 -5.00 4.94
CA ASN A 47 -12.93 -3.76 5.07
C ASN A 47 -12.53 -2.77 3.98
N PHE A 48 -13.53 -2.17 3.33
CA PHE A 48 -13.31 -1.06 2.39
C PHE A 48 -14.29 0.08 2.72
N HIS A 49 -13.75 1.28 2.90
CA HIS A 49 -14.52 2.49 3.15
C HIS A 49 -14.23 3.52 2.07
N LYS A 50 -15.18 3.66 1.14
CA LYS A 50 -15.13 4.64 0.06
C LYS A 50 -15.32 6.05 0.61
N GLY A 51 -14.33 6.91 0.42
CA GLY A 51 -14.43 8.34 0.74
C GLY A 51 -14.46 9.20 -0.52
N PHE A 52 -14.54 10.53 -0.36
CA PHE A 52 -14.52 11.44 -1.52
C PHE A 52 -13.12 11.51 -2.13
N LEU A 53 -12.17 12.21 -1.51
CA LEU A 53 -10.80 12.33 -2.05
C LEU A 53 -9.91 11.10 -1.77
N ASN A 54 -10.16 10.40 -0.67
CA ASN A 54 -9.40 9.22 -0.30
C ASN A 54 -10.34 8.12 0.17
N SER A 55 -10.06 6.89 -0.24
CA SER A 55 -10.71 5.69 0.29
C SER A 55 -9.74 5.00 1.26
N LYS A 56 -10.29 4.35 2.28
CA LYS A 56 -9.52 3.56 3.25
C LYS A 56 -9.89 2.09 3.09
N ALA A 57 -8.94 1.19 3.28
CA ALA A 57 -9.22 -0.22 3.29
C ALA A 57 -8.25 -0.95 4.21
N ASP A 58 -8.65 -2.10 4.71
CA ASP A 58 -7.80 -2.94 5.54
C ASP A 58 -8.20 -4.41 5.44
N PHE A 59 -7.23 -5.29 5.66
CA PHE A 59 -7.47 -6.70 5.84
C PHE A 59 -6.36 -7.31 6.69
N THR A 60 -6.59 -8.53 7.15
CA THR A 60 -5.63 -9.35 7.89
C THR A 60 -5.19 -10.53 7.03
N ILE A 61 -3.89 -10.80 7.00
CA ILE A 61 -3.30 -12.03 6.48
C ILE A 61 -2.96 -12.93 7.67
N GLU A 62 -3.49 -14.15 7.66
CA GLU A 62 -3.19 -15.18 8.65
C GLU A 62 -2.55 -16.39 7.97
N ASP A 63 -1.55 -16.99 8.60
CA ASP A 63 -0.97 -18.22 8.10
C ASP A 63 -1.93 -19.41 8.25
N LYS A 64 -1.91 -20.33 7.27
CA LYS A 64 -2.74 -21.55 7.31
C LYS A 64 -2.10 -22.71 8.07
N TYR A 65 -0.87 -22.56 8.54
CA TYR A 65 -0.09 -23.63 9.18
C TYR A 65 -0.07 -23.51 10.71
N ASN A 66 -0.88 -22.64 11.29
CA ASN A 66 -0.96 -22.36 12.73
C ASN A 66 0.39 -21.94 13.35
N LEU A 67 1.22 -21.21 12.61
CA LEU A 67 2.46 -20.61 13.09
C LEU A 67 2.20 -19.36 13.94
N GLY A 68 0.96 -18.84 13.94
CA GLY A 68 0.57 -17.66 14.69
C GLY A 68 1.09 -16.35 14.06
N LEU A 69 1.35 -16.38 12.75
CA LEU A 69 1.79 -15.23 11.97
C LEU A 69 0.55 -14.50 11.45
N ILE A 70 0.32 -13.30 12.00
CA ILE A 70 -0.85 -12.47 11.67
C ILE A 70 -0.36 -11.08 11.31
N SER A 71 -0.66 -10.64 10.09
CA SER A 71 -0.28 -9.31 9.61
C SER A 71 -1.52 -8.55 9.18
N LYS A 72 -1.69 -7.33 9.69
CA LYS A 72 -2.68 -6.37 9.19
C LYS A 72 -2.05 -5.52 8.09
N LEU A 73 -2.78 -5.33 7.00
CA LEU A 73 -2.45 -4.32 5.98
C LEU A 73 -3.50 -3.22 6.03
N ASP A 74 -3.05 -1.98 6.15
CA ASP A 74 -3.89 -0.79 6.06
C ASP A 74 -3.55 -0.03 4.78
N PHE A 75 -4.57 0.37 4.02
CA PHE A 75 -4.46 1.11 2.77
C PHE A 75 -5.19 2.45 2.86
N LYS A 76 -4.59 3.46 2.26
CA LYS A 76 -5.20 4.74 1.91
C LYS A 76 -5.04 4.95 0.41
N PHE A 77 -6.12 4.74 -0.32
CA PHE A 77 -6.20 4.98 -1.76
C PHE A 77 -6.55 6.44 -2.04
N ASN A 78 -5.94 7.01 -3.08
CA ASN A 78 -6.32 8.32 -3.57
C ASN A 78 -7.34 8.18 -4.71
N ASN A 79 -8.45 8.90 -4.60
CA ASN A 79 -9.48 8.93 -5.64
C ASN A 79 -9.24 10.08 -6.62
N ASN A 80 -8.29 10.99 -6.35
CA ASN A 80 -7.88 11.99 -7.32
C ASN A 80 -6.79 11.41 -8.24
N TYR A 81 -7.10 11.33 -9.54
CA TYR A 81 -6.17 10.85 -10.56
C TYR A 81 -4.88 11.67 -10.61
N PHE A 82 -4.94 12.97 -10.30
CA PHE A 82 -3.79 13.88 -10.31
C PHE A 82 -2.97 13.85 -9.02
N SER A 83 -3.27 12.93 -8.10
CA SER A 83 -2.51 12.75 -6.87
C SER A 83 -1.08 12.29 -7.13
N LYS A 84 -0.16 12.68 -6.25
CA LYS A 84 1.23 12.19 -6.23
C LYS A 84 1.34 10.69 -5.91
N PHE A 85 0.33 10.08 -5.30
CA PHE A 85 0.30 8.66 -4.96
C PHE A 85 -1.05 8.04 -5.28
N ILE A 86 -1.04 6.76 -5.65
CA ILE A 86 -2.23 5.95 -5.93
C ILE A 86 -2.72 5.34 -4.63
N ALA A 87 -1.83 4.69 -3.89
CA ALA A 87 -2.11 4.10 -2.59
C ALA A 87 -0.90 4.26 -1.67
N GLN A 88 -1.14 4.30 -0.38
CA GLN A 88 -0.09 4.21 0.64
C GLN A 88 -0.66 3.49 1.85
N GLY A 89 0.22 2.93 2.67
CA GLY A 89 -0.27 2.08 3.74
C GLY A 89 0.79 1.59 4.68
N LYS A 90 0.34 0.70 5.56
CA LYS A 90 1.15 0.13 6.63
C LYS A 90 1.00 -1.38 6.65
N LEU A 91 2.07 -2.05 7.03
CA LEU A 91 2.12 -3.47 7.31
C LEU A 91 2.42 -3.63 8.80
N SER A 92 1.52 -4.27 9.55
CA SER A 92 1.79 -4.59 10.96
C SER A 92 2.84 -5.69 11.07
N ASN A 93 3.48 -5.78 12.23
CA ASN A 93 4.40 -6.84 12.55
C ASN A 93 3.67 -8.18 12.74
N PRO A 94 4.05 -9.25 12.01
CA PRO A 94 3.53 -10.59 12.26
C PRO A 94 4.36 -11.40 13.27
N PHE A 95 5.54 -10.90 13.67
CA PHE A 95 6.50 -11.66 14.48
C PHE A 95 6.50 -11.20 15.94
N LYS A 96 5.97 -12.02 16.86
CA LYS A 96 5.96 -11.68 18.30
C LYS A 96 7.32 -11.29 18.86
N LEU A 97 8.41 -11.86 18.35
CA LEU A 97 9.77 -11.54 18.78
C LEU A 97 10.17 -10.07 18.52
N LEU A 98 9.48 -9.38 17.61
CA LEU A 98 9.74 -7.98 17.25
C LEU A 98 8.76 -6.99 17.89
N ASP A 99 7.79 -7.45 18.69
CA ASP A 99 6.73 -6.59 19.23
C ASP A 99 7.25 -5.42 20.07
N ASP A 100 8.31 -5.67 20.86
CA ASP A 100 8.94 -4.65 21.71
C ASP A 100 10.08 -3.88 21.00
N LYS A 101 10.40 -4.25 19.76
CA LYS A 101 11.47 -3.63 18.96
C LYS A 101 10.93 -2.64 17.93
N LEU A 102 9.66 -2.76 17.57
CA LEU A 102 9.02 -1.97 16.52
C LEU A 102 8.07 -0.91 17.11
N GLN A 103 8.20 0.32 16.62
CA GLN A 103 7.32 1.42 16.99
C GLN A 103 5.90 1.13 16.49
N ASN A 104 4.91 1.25 17.38
CA ASN A 104 3.49 1.01 17.09
C ASN A 104 3.17 -0.39 16.54
N LYS A 105 4.07 -1.37 16.72
CA LYS A 105 3.96 -2.73 16.14
C LYS A 105 3.82 -2.72 14.60
N GLU A 106 4.41 -1.71 13.94
CA GLU A 106 4.43 -1.59 12.48
C GLU A 106 5.76 -2.14 11.95
N LEU A 107 5.71 -3.00 10.93
CA LEU A 107 6.91 -3.56 10.29
C LEU A 107 7.40 -2.65 9.17
N ALA A 108 6.48 -2.16 8.35
CA ALA A 108 6.82 -1.37 7.17
C ALA A 108 5.70 -0.40 6.78
N TRP A 109 6.09 0.63 6.04
CA TRP A 109 5.21 1.54 5.33
C TRP A 109 5.43 1.37 3.84
N PHE A 110 4.36 1.42 3.06
CA PHE A 110 4.47 1.36 1.61
C PHE A 110 3.76 2.52 0.93
N LYS A 111 4.22 2.81 -0.29
CA LYS A 111 3.66 3.84 -1.14
C LYS A 111 3.73 3.40 -2.60
N ILE A 112 2.61 3.53 -3.29
CA ILE A 112 2.45 3.20 -4.70
C ILE A 112 2.25 4.50 -5.46
N GLN A 113 3.12 4.75 -6.44
CA GLN A 113 3.12 5.96 -7.25
C GLN A 113 3.24 5.62 -8.73
N SER A 114 2.57 6.39 -9.59
CA SER A 114 2.88 6.35 -11.01
C SER A 114 4.11 7.23 -11.27
N ILE A 115 5.11 6.67 -11.96
CA ILE A 115 6.32 7.39 -12.38
C ILE A 115 6.44 7.23 -13.89
N GLN A 116 6.17 8.30 -14.64
CA GLN A 116 6.14 8.26 -16.12
C GLN A 116 5.20 7.14 -16.62
N ASN A 117 5.75 6.11 -17.27
CA ASN A 117 5.01 4.96 -17.81
C ASN A 117 5.00 3.75 -16.87
N ASP A 118 5.59 3.87 -15.68
CA ASP A 118 5.75 2.79 -14.72
C ASP A 118 4.94 3.05 -13.44
N LEU A 119 4.80 1.99 -12.65
CA LEU A 119 4.34 2.03 -11.26
C LEU A 119 5.52 1.70 -10.35
N ASN A 120 5.79 2.56 -9.38
CA ASN A 120 6.75 2.29 -8.32
C ASN A 120 6.01 1.91 -7.04
N VAL A 121 6.41 0.80 -6.44
CA VAL A 121 6.01 0.38 -5.09
C VAL A 121 7.23 0.51 -4.20
N SER A 122 7.26 1.57 -3.38
CA SER A 122 8.28 1.78 -2.37
C SER A 122 7.82 1.18 -1.04
N ILE A 123 8.66 0.39 -0.39
CA ILE A 123 8.42 -0.24 0.91
C ILE A 123 9.59 0.13 1.82
N GLN A 124 9.30 0.91 2.86
CA GLN A 124 10.23 1.30 3.90
C GLN A 124 9.97 0.45 5.15
N PHE A 125 10.97 -0.33 5.57
CA PHE A 125 10.90 -1.06 6.82
C PHE A 125 11.36 -0.19 7.99
N GLN A 126 10.82 -0.48 9.16
CA GLN A 126 11.39 0.02 10.41
C GLN A 126 12.76 -0.61 10.67
N ASP A 127 13.57 0.11 11.44
CA ASP A 127 14.87 -0.41 11.85
C ASP A 127 14.69 -1.61 12.78
N ILE A 128 15.43 -2.69 12.50
CA ILE A 128 15.39 -3.93 13.27
C ILE A 128 16.78 -4.17 13.85
N ASN A 129 16.86 -4.18 15.17
CA ASN A 129 18.09 -4.49 15.91
C ASN A 129 17.88 -5.75 16.78
N LEU A 130 18.50 -6.85 16.37
CA LEU A 130 18.49 -8.13 17.08
C LEU A 130 19.82 -8.42 17.78
N SER A 131 20.69 -7.42 17.91
CA SER A 131 22.03 -7.58 18.52
C SER A 131 21.97 -8.07 19.97
N ASN A 132 20.89 -7.72 20.68
CA ASN A 132 20.68 -8.11 22.07
C ASN A 132 20.01 -9.48 22.23
N GLU A 133 19.62 -10.14 21.14
CA GLU A 133 18.93 -11.45 21.14
C GLU A 133 19.88 -12.60 20.74
N GLY A 134 21.20 -12.37 20.79
CA GLY A 134 22.23 -13.35 20.44
C GLY A 134 22.55 -13.44 18.94
N GLY A 135 21.95 -12.58 18.11
CA GLY A 135 22.33 -12.37 16.71
C GLY A 135 23.20 -11.12 16.52
N ASN A 136 23.73 -10.91 15.32
CA ASN A 136 24.40 -9.65 14.91
C ASN A 136 23.61 -8.93 13.79
N ALA A 137 22.29 -9.15 13.73
CA ALA A 137 21.44 -8.58 12.69
C ALA A 137 21.00 -7.16 13.07
N LEU A 138 21.50 -6.20 12.29
CA LEU A 138 21.10 -4.80 12.32
C LEU A 138 20.67 -4.40 10.92
N TRP A 139 19.39 -4.07 10.77
CA TRP A 139 18.80 -3.59 9.53
C TRP A 139 18.35 -2.16 9.76
N GLU A 140 19.06 -1.22 9.17
CA GLU A 140 18.74 0.20 9.26
C GLU A 140 18.30 0.72 7.91
N ASN A 141 17.25 1.55 7.92
CA ASN A 141 16.74 2.28 6.77
C ASN A 141 16.57 1.41 5.51
N VAL A 142 15.98 0.22 5.69
CA VAL A 142 15.76 -0.71 4.58
C VAL A 142 14.63 -0.18 3.71
N LEU A 143 14.98 0.14 2.47
CA LEU A 143 14.07 0.59 1.44
C LEU A 143 14.11 -0.41 0.27
N THR A 144 12.95 -0.94 -0.08
CA THR A 144 12.76 -1.74 -1.30
C THR A 144 11.86 -0.98 -2.26
N GLU A 145 12.31 -0.84 -3.50
CA GLU A 145 11.55 -0.26 -4.59
C GLU A 145 11.30 -1.31 -5.66
N ILE A 146 10.04 -1.49 -6.04
CA ILE A 146 9.62 -2.43 -7.08
C ILE A 146 9.04 -1.60 -8.22
N LEU A 147 9.71 -1.65 -9.37
CA LEU A 147 9.28 -0.99 -10.58
C LEU A 147 8.46 -1.97 -11.43
N LEU A 148 7.23 -1.61 -11.74
CA LEU A 148 6.27 -2.40 -12.51
C LEU A 148 5.92 -1.66 -13.80
N ASP A 149 5.76 -2.41 -14.89
CA ASP A 149 5.10 -1.90 -16.08
C ASP A 149 3.65 -1.52 -15.75
N LYS A 150 3.18 -0.34 -16.18
CA LYS A 150 1.83 0.11 -15.84
C LYS A 150 0.73 -0.60 -16.63
N GLU A 151 1.01 -1.08 -17.83
CA GLU A 151 0.04 -1.76 -18.68
C GLU A 151 -0.09 -3.23 -18.28
N ASP A 152 1.04 -3.92 -18.17
CA ASP A 152 1.08 -5.37 -17.94
C ASP A 152 1.27 -5.75 -16.46
N LEU A 153 1.55 -4.79 -15.58
CA LEU A 153 1.89 -5.01 -14.17
C LEU A 153 3.06 -5.98 -13.95
N LYS A 154 3.93 -6.13 -14.96
CA LYS A 154 5.13 -6.97 -14.90
C LYS A 154 6.24 -6.27 -14.13
N ILE A 155 6.93 -7.01 -13.28
CA ILE A 155 8.12 -6.52 -12.57
C ILE A 155 9.22 -6.24 -13.61
N LYS A 156 9.65 -4.98 -13.68
CA LYS A 156 10.80 -4.54 -14.49
C LYS A 156 12.09 -4.62 -13.69
N ALA A 157 12.05 -4.17 -12.44
CA ALA A 157 13.21 -4.15 -11.56
C ALA A 157 12.79 -4.16 -10.09
N ILE A 158 13.68 -4.68 -9.25
CA ILE A 158 13.59 -4.61 -7.79
C ILE A 158 14.93 -4.04 -7.30
N TYR A 159 14.86 -2.97 -6.52
CA TYR A 159 16.02 -2.35 -5.89
C TYR A 159 15.84 -2.39 -4.39
N SER A 160 16.80 -2.94 -3.66
CA SER A 160 16.80 -2.91 -2.21
C SER A 160 18.06 -2.23 -1.71
N LYS A 161 17.87 -1.20 -0.88
CA LYS A 161 18.94 -0.51 -0.18
C LYS A 161 18.79 -0.81 1.31
N ILE A 162 19.89 -1.22 1.90
CA ILE A 162 20.04 -1.34 3.35
C ILE A 162 21.03 -0.25 3.75
N GLY A 163 20.70 0.58 4.73
CA GLY A 163 21.62 1.54 5.30
C GLY A 163 22.86 0.81 5.82
N GLN A 164 24.04 1.25 5.39
CA GLN A 164 25.30 0.83 6.00
C GLN A 164 25.59 1.77 7.17
N VAL A 165 25.84 1.18 8.34
CA VAL A 165 26.35 1.87 9.54
C VAL A 165 27.79 2.29 9.31
#